data_AF-A0A7S1VE96-F1
#
_entry.id   AF-A0A7S1VE96-F1
#
_cell.length_a   1.000
_cell.length_b   1.000
_cell.length_c   1.000
_cell.angle_alpha   90.00
_cell.angle_beta   90.00
_cell.angle_gamma   90.00
#
_symmetry.space_group_name_H-M   'P 1'
#
loop_
_entity.id
_entity.type
_entity.pdbx_description
1 polymer ?
#
loop_
_entity_poly.entity_id
_entity_poly.type
_entity_poly.pdbx_seq_one_letter_code
_entity_poly.pdbx_strand_id
1 'polypeptide(L)'
;PSLADTGPYTLVIEGRLVNDVSAEQTWKLSRSGSCPANYYSDPEGFGCIACAGIQNVELSDGKIGLRLASDMTSTEGRLLLTNRELFGVLVSPQNIPPWVDLTSVSRSSDSDNVLELNRDTIIPLEPGESAAIDFNVLKTGLESGRTVQSTASFLVSLGAEPTCQGDASVELEVVIEPEPEMNYLGDLRIYGYVLFSIVLLATFACGVWVFVQRKKRVVRVMQPLFLGLICVGVAVMSSS
;
A
#
# COMPACT_ATOMS: atom_id res chain seq x y z
N PRO A 1 -36.56 -26.26 -24.93
CA PRO A 1 -36.31 -27.30 -23.90
C PRO A 1 -37.58 -27.55 -23.08
N SER A 2 -38.29 -28.61 -23.42
CA SER A 2 -39.47 -29.10 -22.71
C SER A 2 -39.07 -29.64 -21.34
N LEU A 3 -39.41 -28.91 -20.27
CA LEU A 3 -39.38 -29.43 -18.91
C LEU A 3 -40.44 -30.54 -18.82
N ALA A 4 -39.98 -31.78 -18.77
CA ALA A 4 -40.83 -32.92 -18.48
C ALA A 4 -41.27 -32.84 -17.01
N ASP A 5 -42.55 -32.54 -16.83
CA ASP A 5 -43.24 -32.42 -15.56
C ASP A 5 -43.55 -33.82 -15.03
N THR A 6 -42.72 -34.32 -14.10
CA THR A 6 -43.01 -35.55 -13.33
C THR A 6 -43.30 -35.23 -11.87
N GLY A 7 -43.96 -34.09 -11.63
CA GLY A 7 -44.65 -33.83 -10.37
C GLY A 7 -46.02 -34.55 -10.31
N PRO A 8 -46.55 -34.86 -9.13
CA PRO A 8 -47.83 -35.57 -8.95
C PRO A 8 -49.09 -34.74 -9.32
N TYR A 9 -48.92 -33.57 -9.92
CA TYR A 9 -50.01 -32.68 -10.31
C TYR A 9 -49.93 -32.39 -11.80
N THR A 10 -50.97 -32.71 -12.55
CA THR A 10 -51.15 -32.19 -13.91
C THR A 10 -51.49 -30.71 -13.81
N LEU A 11 -50.50 -29.84 -13.95
CA LEU A 11 -50.77 -28.42 -14.04
C LEU A 11 -51.51 -28.14 -15.35
N VAL A 12 -52.61 -27.39 -15.22
CA VAL A 12 -53.34 -26.69 -16.29
C VAL A 12 -54.50 -27.45 -16.95
N ILE A 13 -55.71 -27.20 -16.45
CA ILE A 13 -56.89 -26.96 -17.30
C ILE A 13 -57.12 -25.45 -17.28
N GLU A 14 -56.95 -24.77 -18.42
CA GLU A 14 -57.34 -23.35 -18.65
C GLU A 14 -56.71 -22.26 -17.75
N GLY A 15 -55.51 -22.48 -17.21
CA GLY A 15 -54.73 -21.40 -16.58
C GLY A 15 -55.30 -20.85 -15.27
N ARG A 16 -56.22 -21.58 -14.61
CA ARG A 16 -56.72 -21.26 -13.27
C ARG A 16 -56.19 -22.25 -12.25
N LEU A 17 -55.65 -21.72 -11.15
CA LEU A 17 -55.32 -22.49 -9.96
C LEU A 17 -56.64 -22.93 -9.30
N VAL A 18 -56.92 -24.23 -9.28
CA VAL A 18 -58.05 -24.78 -8.51
C VAL A 18 -57.58 -24.99 -7.08
N ASN A 19 -58.29 -24.39 -6.13
CA ASN A 19 -57.99 -24.50 -4.71
C ASN A 19 -58.32 -25.93 -4.24
N ASP A 20 -57.31 -26.79 -4.14
CA ASP A 20 -57.45 -28.13 -3.56
C ASP A 20 -57.18 -28.05 -2.05
N VAL A 21 -58.27 -28.07 -1.29
CA VAL A 21 -58.25 -28.02 0.18
C VAL A 21 -57.84 -29.35 0.82
N SER A 22 -57.58 -30.40 0.04
CA SER A 22 -57.11 -31.70 0.54
C SER A 22 -55.58 -31.82 0.63
N ALA A 23 -54.84 -30.80 0.18
CA ALA A 23 -53.38 -30.81 0.22
C ALA A 23 -52.85 -30.63 1.66
N GLU A 24 -52.33 -31.71 2.25
CA GLU A 24 -51.70 -31.68 3.58
C GLU A 24 -50.27 -31.12 3.57
N GLN A 25 -49.66 -30.92 2.39
CA GLN A 25 -48.31 -30.39 2.25
C GLN A 25 -48.34 -28.99 1.62
N THR A 26 -47.73 -28.03 2.32
CA THR A 26 -47.50 -26.69 1.79
C THR A 26 -46.55 -26.77 0.59
N TRP A 27 -47.00 -26.32 -0.58
CA TRP A 27 -46.13 -26.13 -1.74
C TRP A 27 -44.98 -25.20 -1.38
N LYS A 28 -43.74 -25.72 -1.42
CA LYS A 28 -42.58 -24.85 -1.63
C LYS A 28 -42.52 -24.55 -3.11
N LEU A 29 -43.08 -23.40 -3.51
CA LEU A 29 -42.85 -22.81 -4.83
C LEU A 29 -41.39 -22.33 -4.93
N SER A 30 -40.41 -23.22 -4.75
CA SER A 30 -39.02 -22.91 -5.06
C SER A 30 -38.87 -22.98 -6.56
N ARG A 31 -38.89 -21.83 -7.23
CA ARG A 31 -38.65 -21.76 -8.67
C ARG A 31 -37.20 -22.18 -8.93
N SER A 32 -37.00 -23.33 -9.56
CA SER A 32 -35.67 -23.89 -9.89
C SER A 32 -34.97 -23.16 -11.06
N GLY A 33 -35.23 -21.88 -11.25
CA GLY A 33 -34.65 -21.07 -12.33
C GLY A 33 -33.58 -20.14 -11.80
N SER A 34 -32.37 -20.23 -12.37
CA SER A 34 -31.33 -19.21 -12.19
C SER A 34 -31.84 -17.85 -12.66
N CYS A 35 -31.61 -16.80 -11.88
CA CYS A 35 -31.98 -15.44 -12.31
C CYS A 35 -31.16 -14.99 -13.53
N PRO A 36 -31.73 -14.14 -14.40
CA PRO A 36 -30.99 -13.53 -15.50
C PRO A 36 -29.84 -12.66 -14.96
N ALA A 37 -28.84 -12.36 -15.80
CA ALA A 37 -27.72 -11.49 -15.41
C ALA A 37 -28.21 -10.15 -14.86
N ASN A 38 -27.54 -9.61 -13.83
CA ASN A 38 -27.95 -8.44 -13.05
C ASN A 38 -29.22 -8.60 -12.22
N TYR A 39 -29.63 -9.84 -11.93
CA TYR A 39 -30.65 -10.13 -10.94
C TYR A 39 -30.17 -11.23 -9.98
N TYR A 40 -30.63 -11.18 -8.74
CA TYR A 40 -30.38 -12.23 -7.74
C TYR A 40 -31.70 -12.83 -7.27
N SER A 41 -31.64 -14.08 -6.79
CA SER A 41 -32.82 -14.74 -6.23
C SER A 41 -33.17 -14.12 -4.90
N ASP A 42 -34.42 -13.70 -4.74
CA ASP A 42 -34.98 -13.37 -3.43
C ASP A 42 -34.79 -14.58 -2.49
N PRO A 43 -34.23 -14.41 -1.27
CA PRO A 43 -34.11 -15.49 -0.30
C PRO A 43 -35.47 -16.13 0.05
N GLU A 44 -36.57 -15.40 -0.08
CA GLU A 44 -37.92 -15.95 0.12
C GLU A 44 -38.43 -16.77 -1.10
N GLY A 45 -37.68 -16.76 -2.20
CA GLY A 45 -37.96 -17.56 -3.41
C GLY A 45 -39.08 -17.01 -4.30
N PHE A 46 -39.57 -15.80 -4.03
CA PHE A 46 -40.71 -15.22 -4.75
C PHE A 46 -40.36 -14.57 -6.09
N GLY A 47 -39.08 -14.28 -6.37
CA GLY A 47 -38.69 -13.68 -7.64
C GLY A 47 -37.21 -13.39 -7.79
N CYS A 48 -36.87 -12.79 -8.93
CA CYS A 48 -35.55 -12.25 -9.21
C CYS A 48 -35.58 -10.75 -8.96
N ILE A 49 -34.73 -10.27 -8.04
CA ILE A 49 -34.62 -8.86 -7.70
C ILE A 49 -33.46 -8.28 -8.52
N ALA A 50 -33.68 -7.13 -9.16
CA ALA A 50 -32.61 -6.45 -9.88
C ALA A 50 -31.48 -6.11 -8.91
N CYS A 51 -30.23 -6.34 -9.31
CA CYS A 51 -29.08 -5.88 -8.54
C CYS A 51 -29.20 -4.35 -8.41
N ALA A 52 -29.45 -3.86 -7.19
CA ALA A 52 -29.20 -2.47 -6.89
C ALA A 52 -27.72 -2.25 -7.19
N GLY A 53 -27.39 -1.28 -8.05
CA GLY A 53 -25.99 -1.03 -8.41
C GLY A 53 -25.19 -0.91 -7.12
N ILE A 54 -24.18 -1.76 -6.96
CA ILE A 54 -23.30 -1.77 -5.79
C ILE A 54 -22.49 -0.47 -5.87
N GLN A 55 -23.05 0.61 -5.34
CA GLN A 55 -22.51 1.96 -5.44
C GLN A 55 -22.08 2.49 -4.06
N ASN A 56 -22.53 1.87 -2.97
CA ASN A 56 -22.33 2.37 -1.62
C ASN A 56 -21.32 1.57 -0.81
N VAL A 57 -20.60 0.62 -1.41
CA VAL A 57 -19.41 0.03 -0.78
C VAL A 57 -18.22 0.93 -1.10
N GLU A 58 -17.89 1.79 -0.14
CA GLU A 58 -16.89 2.83 -0.29
C GLU A 58 -15.64 2.49 0.53
N LEU A 59 -14.48 2.74 -0.07
CA LEU A 59 -13.19 2.76 0.60
C LEU A 59 -13.01 4.14 1.23
N SER A 60 -12.64 4.22 2.51
CA SER A 60 -12.62 5.52 3.22
C SER A 60 -11.77 6.57 2.54
N ASP A 61 -10.70 6.12 1.89
CA ASP A 61 -9.76 6.96 1.16
C ASP A 61 -9.71 6.48 -0.30
N GLY A 62 -10.15 7.34 -1.22
CA GLY A 62 -10.01 7.08 -2.66
C GLY A 62 -8.54 7.08 -3.12
N LYS A 63 -7.65 7.67 -2.32
CA LYS A 63 -6.21 7.73 -2.57
C LYS A 63 -5.40 7.61 -1.29
N ILE A 64 -4.45 6.67 -1.26
CA ILE A 64 -3.52 6.47 -0.15
C ILE A 64 -2.10 6.82 -0.61
N GLY A 65 -1.49 7.81 0.06
CA GLY A 65 -0.12 8.22 -0.17
C GLY A 65 0.83 7.65 0.89
N LEU A 66 1.76 6.79 0.50
CA LEU A 66 2.78 6.22 1.38
C LEU A 66 4.17 6.72 1.01
N ARG A 67 5.01 6.89 2.02
CA ARG A 67 6.43 7.22 1.84
C ARG A 67 7.27 6.08 2.36
N LEU A 68 8.17 5.57 1.53
CA LEU A 68 9.09 4.51 1.89
C LEU A 68 10.49 5.09 1.95
N ALA A 69 11.08 5.08 3.14
CA ALA A 69 12.46 5.50 3.35
C ALA A 69 13.42 4.56 2.60
N SER A 70 14.56 5.09 2.16
CA SER A 70 15.49 4.33 1.31
C SER A 70 16.07 3.09 2.00
N ASP A 71 16.18 3.10 3.32
CA ASP A 71 16.73 2.03 4.15
C ASP A 71 15.68 0.98 4.58
N MET A 72 14.40 1.29 4.44
CA MET A 72 13.31 0.37 4.78
C MET A 72 13.02 -0.60 3.63
N THR A 73 12.78 -1.87 3.99
CA THR A 73 12.40 -2.92 3.03
C THR A 73 10.91 -2.92 2.71
N SER A 74 10.10 -2.44 3.64
CA SER A 74 8.65 -2.36 3.51
C SER A 74 8.09 -1.24 4.38
N THR A 75 6.89 -0.77 4.03
CA THR A 75 6.09 0.14 4.86
C THR A 75 4.68 -0.42 5.00
N GLU A 76 4.10 -0.26 6.18
CA GLU A 76 2.76 -0.77 6.48
C GLU A 76 1.72 0.31 6.17
N GLY A 77 0.58 -0.12 5.63
CA GLY A 77 -0.57 0.71 5.35
C GLY A 77 -1.85 0.03 5.83
N ARG A 78 -2.89 0.83 6.03
CA ARG A 78 -4.22 0.34 6.42
C ARG A 78 -5.26 0.95 5.50
N LEU A 79 -6.14 0.10 4.99
CA LEU A 79 -7.28 0.45 4.16
C LEU A 79 -8.56 0.20 4.95
N LEU A 80 -9.50 1.14 4.97
CA LEU A 80 -10.80 0.92 5.60
C LEU A 80 -11.88 0.78 4.52
N LEU A 81 -12.53 -0.38 4.49
CA LEU A 81 -13.64 -0.66 3.59
C LEU A 81 -14.93 -0.68 4.40
N THR A 82 -15.92 0.11 4.00
CA THR A 82 -17.18 0.26 4.74
C THR A 82 -18.35 -0.11 3.84
N ASN A 83 -19.16 -1.04 4.30
CA ASN A 83 -20.42 -1.38 3.64
C ASN A 83 -21.51 -0.40 4.06
N ARG A 84 -21.91 0.52 3.17
CA ARG A 84 -23.07 1.40 3.41
C ARG A 84 -24.36 0.91 2.74
N GLU A 85 -24.34 -0.28 2.16
CA GLU A 85 -25.55 -0.89 1.62
C GLU A 85 -26.47 -1.38 2.75
N LEU A 86 -27.74 -1.59 2.42
CA LEU A 86 -28.74 -2.13 3.35
C LEU A 86 -28.68 -3.66 3.50
N PHE A 87 -27.77 -4.31 2.79
CA PHE A 87 -27.59 -5.76 2.72
C PHE A 87 -26.12 -6.14 2.92
N GLY A 88 -25.88 -7.38 3.36
CA GLY A 88 -24.53 -7.91 3.52
C GLY A 88 -23.86 -8.13 2.17
N VAL A 89 -22.57 -7.83 2.07
CA VAL A 89 -21.76 -8.00 0.86
C VAL A 89 -20.57 -8.91 1.13
N LEU A 90 -20.10 -9.59 0.09
CA LEU A 90 -18.86 -10.36 0.12
C LEU A 90 -17.80 -9.59 -0.66
N VAL A 91 -16.65 -9.36 -0.04
CA VAL A 91 -15.54 -8.63 -0.67
C VAL A 91 -14.36 -9.57 -0.86
N SER A 92 -13.80 -9.62 -2.06
CA SER A 92 -12.62 -10.42 -2.38
C SER A 92 -11.58 -9.59 -3.14
N PRO A 93 -10.27 -9.72 -2.86
CA PRO A 93 -9.23 -9.06 -3.63
C PRO A 93 -9.25 -9.50 -5.11
N GLN A 94 -9.11 -8.57 -6.05
CA GLN A 94 -9.13 -8.89 -7.49
C GLN A 94 -7.83 -8.47 -8.20
N ASN A 95 -7.52 -7.17 -8.23
CA ASN A 95 -6.29 -6.67 -8.84
C ASN A 95 -5.44 -6.00 -7.76
N ILE A 96 -4.50 -6.75 -7.19
CA ILE A 96 -3.54 -6.24 -6.21
C ILE A 96 -2.17 -6.10 -6.88
N PRO A 97 -1.54 -4.91 -6.85
CA PRO A 97 -0.21 -4.73 -7.41
C PRO A 97 0.80 -5.70 -6.76
N PRO A 98 1.78 -6.24 -7.51
CA PRO A 98 2.68 -7.28 -7.00
C PRO A 98 3.61 -6.81 -5.89
N TRP A 99 3.75 -5.51 -5.69
CA TRP A 99 4.52 -4.87 -4.62
C TRP A 99 3.67 -4.57 -3.37
N VAL A 100 2.38 -4.92 -3.37
CA VAL A 100 1.49 -4.85 -2.20
C VAL A 100 1.22 -6.26 -1.72
N ASP A 101 1.48 -6.51 -0.45
CA ASP A 101 1.18 -7.76 0.24
C ASP A 101 0.09 -7.53 1.28
N LEU A 102 -1.02 -8.26 1.20
CA LEU A 102 -2.14 -8.11 2.14
C LEU A 102 -1.85 -8.99 3.36
N THR A 103 -1.70 -8.40 4.55
CA THR A 103 -1.24 -9.13 5.73
C THR A 103 -2.42 -9.67 6.54
N SER A 104 -3.36 -8.80 6.90
CA SER A 104 -4.46 -9.18 7.77
C SER A 104 -5.71 -8.33 7.56
N VAL A 105 -6.85 -8.88 7.97
CA VAL A 105 -8.10 -8.13 8.08
C VAL A 105 -8.65 -8.22 9.48
N SER A 106 -9.02 -7.04 10.00
CA SER A 106 -9.76 -6.89 11.24
C SER A 106 -11.12 -6.28 10.94
N ARG A 107 -12.17 -6.77 11.59
CA ARG A 107 -13.53 -6.25 11.43
C ARG A 107 -13.92 -5.43 12.64
N SER A 108 -14.72 -4.39 12.44
CA SER A 108 -15.18 -3.53 13.54
C SER A 108 -15.98 -4.30 14.59
N SER A 109 -16.66 -5.39 14.22
CA SER A 109 -17.47 -6.18 15.15
C SER A 109 -16.68 -7.25 15.91
N ASP A 110 -15.44 -7.56 15.50
CA ASP A 110 -14.70 -8.72 15.99
C ASP A 110 -13.20 -8.38 16.06
N SER A 111 -12.80 -7.68 17.13
CA SER A 111 -11.42 -7.21 17.31
C SER A 111 -10.41 -8.32 17.51
N ASP A 112 -10.86 -9.52 17.89
CA ASP A 112 -9.98 -10.60 18.35
C ASP A 112 -9.70 -11.63 17.26
N ASN A 113 -10.53 -11.68 16.19
CA ASN A 113 -10.33 -12.58 15.06
C ASN A 113 -9.61 -11.89 13.90
N VAL A 114 -8.28 -11.85 14.01
CA VAL A 114 -7.40 -11.45 12.90
C VAL A 114 -7.35 -12.60 11.89
N LEU A 115 -7.90 -12.37 10.69
CA LEU A 115 -7.85 -13.32 9.59
C LEU A 115 -6.63 -13.01 8.71
N GLU A 116 -5.76 -14.00 8.51
CA GLU A 116 -4.69 -13.89 7.51
C GLU A 116 -5.31 -13.79 6.11
N LEU A 117 -4.91 -12.77 5.36
CA LEU A 117 -5.43 -12.56 4.02
C LEU A 117 -4.65 -13.35 2.98
N ASN A 118 -5.38 -14.12 2.20
CA ASN A 118 -4.92 -14.68 0.95
C ASN A 118 -5.74 -14.05 -0.20
N ARG A 119 -5.27 -14.19 -1.44
CA ARG A 119 -5.97 -13.65 -2.63
C ARG A 119 -7.38 -14.22 -2.80
N ASP A 120 -7.62 -15.41 -2.26
CA ASP A 120 -8.92 -16.08 -2.32
C ASP A 120 -9.78 -15.86 -1.06
N THR A 121 -9.31 -15.04 -0.11
CA THR A 121 -10.05 -14.76 1.12
C THR A 121 -11.27 -13.89 0.82
N ILE A 122 -12.44 -14.40 1.18
CA ILE A 122 -13.71 -13.68 1.08
C ILE A 122 -14.01 -13.03 2.43
N ILE A 123 -14.25 -11.73 2.41
CA ILE A 123 -14.56 -10.92 3.58
C ILE A 123 -16.07 -10.59 3.55
N PRO A 124 -16.91 -11.33 4.30
CA PRO A 124 -18.29 -10.91 4.52
C PRO A 124 -18.33 -9.63 5.36
N LEU A 125 -19.16 -8.69 4.93
CA LEU A 125 -19.46 -7.43 5.61
C LEU A 125 -20.96 -7.24 5.72
N GLU A 126 -21.46 -7.16 6.94
CA GLU A 126 -22.85 -6.85 7.23
C GLU A 126 -23.19 -5.38 6.92
N PRO A 127 -24.49 -5.02 6.82
CA PRO A 127 -24.90 -3.63 6.62
C PRO A 127 -24.34 -2.70 7.70
N GLY A 128 -23.62 -1.66 7.30
CA GLY A 128 -22.98 -0.70 8.21
C GLY A 128 -21.68 -1.20 8.86
N GLU A 129 -21.20 -2.40 8.52
CA GLU A 129 -19.93 -2.91 9.02
C GLU A 129 -18.74 -2.34 8.22
N SER A 130 -17.60 -2.19 8.90
CA SER A 130 -16.33 -1.85 8.28
C SER A 130 -15.27 -2.92 8.54
N ALA A 131 -14.47 -3.22 7.53
CA ALA A 131 -13.25 -4.00 7.65
C ALA A 131 -12.02 -3.11 7.42
N ALA A 132 -11.04 -3.23 8.32
CA ALA A 132 -9.72 -2.67 8.12
C ALA A 132 -8.81 -3.76 7.53
N ILE A 133 -8.28 -3.49 6.34
CA ILE A 133 -7.34 -4.34 5.62
C ILE A 133 -5.94 -3.76 5.82
N ASP A 134 -5.10 -4.49 6.53
CA ASP A 134 -3.69 -4.16 6.71
C ASP A 134 -2.88 -4.73 5.55
N PHE A 135 -1.95 -3.94 5.04
CA PHE A 135 -1.11 -4.30 3.90
C PHE A 135 0.30 -3.76 4.06
N ASN A 136 1.25 -4.48 3.45
CA ASN A 136 2.65 -4.11 3.40
C ASN A 136 3.03 -3.76 1.96
N VAL A 137 3.64 -2.60 1.78
CA VAL A 137 4.26 -2.21 0.53
C VAL A 137 5.70 -2.69 0.55
N LEU A 138 6.03 -3.62 -0.35
CA LEU A 138 7.37 -4.17 -0.51
C LEU A 138 8.19 -3.28 -1.45
N LYS A 139 9.44 -3.01 -1.09
CA LYS A 139 10.39 -2.28 -1.96
C LYS A 139 10.74 -3.07 -3.23
N THR A 140 10.51 -4.39 -3.24
CA THR A 140 10.89 -5.28 -4.36
C THR A 140 10.13 -4.93 -5.63
N GLY A 141 10.87 -4.53 -6.68
CA GLY A 141 10.29 -4.16 -7.97
C GLY A 141 9.95 -2.67 -8.12
N LEU A 142 10.25 -1.85 -7.11
CA LEU A 142 10.10 -0.40 -7.18
C LEU A 142 11.47 0.28 -7.33
N GLU A 143 11.56 1.28 -8.20
CA GLU A 143 12.80 2.04 -8.44
C GLU A 143 12.94 3.19 -7.44
N SER A 144 14.11 3.32 -6.81
CA SER A 144 14.40 4.41 -5.88
C SER A 144 14.28 5.79 -6.54
N GLY A 145 13.71 6.77 -5.83
CA GLY A 145 13.58 8.15 -6.32
C GLY A 145 12.45 8.37 -7.33
N ARG A 146 11.55 7.41 -7.51
CA ARG A 146 10.34 7.57 -8.33
C ARG A 146 9.08 7.45 -7.49
N THR A 147 8.05 8.17 -7.92
CA THR A 147 6.67 7.97 -7.45
C THR A 147 6.03 6.91 -8.33
N VAL A 148 5.53 5.84 -7.70
CA VAL A 148 4.79 4.78 -8.38
C VAL A 148 3.32 4.91 -8.00
N GLN A 149 2.46 4.92 -9.01
CA GLN A 149 1.01 4.96 -8.84
C GLN A 149 0.42 3.66 -9.39
N SER A 150 -0.47 3.04 -8.63
CA SER A 150 -1.22 1.86 -9.06
C SER A 150 -2.58 1.82 -8.40
N THR A 151 -3.49 1.01 -8.93
CA THR A 151 -4.84 0.88 -8.42
C THR A 151 -5.02 -0.52 -7.86
N ALA A 152 -5.41 -0.62 -6.59
CA ALA A 152 -5.85 -1.88 -6.01
C ALA A 152 -7.37 -1.98 -6.15
N SER A 153 -7.90 -3.11 -6.65
CA SER A 153 -9.34 -3.35 -6.77
C SER A 153 -9.80 -4.58 -6.00
N PHE A 154 -10.97 -4.45 -5.40
CA PHE A 154 -11.69 -5.46 -4.67
C PHE A 154 -13.01 -5.72 -5.38
N LEU A 155 -13.29 -6.98 -5.67
CA LEU A 155 -14.58 -7.42 -6.16
C LEU A 155 -15.55 -7.47 -5.00
N VAL A 156 -16.71 -6.83 -5.17
CA VAL A 156 -17.82 -6.83 -4.23
C VAL A 156 -18.96 -7.61 -4.85
N SER A 157 -19.39 -8.68 -4.20
CA SER A 157 -20.51 -9.52 -4.66
C SER A 157 -21.62 -9.63 -3.62
N LEU A 158 -22.86 -9.79 -4.10
CA LEU A 158 -24.01 -10.03 -3.24
C LEU A 158 -24.18 -11.53 -2.99
N GLY A 159 -23.66 -12.02 -1.87
CA GLY A 159 -23.72 -13.45 -1.52
C GLY A 159 -22.84 -14.35 -2.41
N ALA A 160 -23.10 -15.66 -2.36
CA ALA A 160 -22.28 -16.67 -3.04
C ALA A 160 -22.52 -16.78 -4.55
N GLU A 161 -23.57 -16.13 -5.08
CA GLU A 161 -23.88 -16.17 -6.50
C GLU A 161 -23.21 -15.00 -7.26
N PRO A 162 -22.56 -15.26 -8.40
CA PRO A 162 -21.75 -14.26 -9.11
C PRO A 162 -22.57 -13.24 -9.92
N THR A 163 -23.90 -13.15 -9.75
CA THR A 163 -24.76 -12.37 -10.66
C THR A 163 -24.80 -10.87 -10.38
N CYS A 164 -24.52 -10.46 -9.14
CA CYS A 164 -24.40 -9.04 -8.76
C CYS A 164 -22.97 -8.76 -8.33
N GLN A 165 -22.19 -8.17 -9.22
CA GLN A 165 -20.79 -7.80 -8.99
C GLN A 165 -20.59 -6.31 -9.21
N GLY A 166 -19.80 -5.71 -8.32
CA GLY A 166 -19.30 -4.34 -8.43
C GLY A 166 -17.83 -4.32 -8.00
N ASP A 167 -17.11 -3.28 -8.39
CA ASP A 167 -15.70 -3.15 -8.05
C ASP A 167 -15.51 -1.94 -7.12
N ALA A 168 -14.82 -2.14 -6.01
CA ALA A 168 -14.32 -1.08 -5.15
C ALA A 168 -12.82 -0.94 -5.39
N SER A 169 -12.36 0.25 -5.79
CA SER A 169 -10.95 0.49 -6.10
C SER A 169 -10.36 1.66 -5.30
N VAL A 170 -9.08 1.55 -4.99
CA VAL A 170 -8.28 2.59 -4.31
C VAL A 170 -7.03 2.88 -5.13
N GLU A 171 -6.69 4.16 -5.26
CA GLU A 171 -5.42 4.59 -5.84
C GLU A 171 -4.32 4.57 -4.77
N LEU A 172 -3.29 3.77 -4.99
CA LEU A 172 -2.10 3.70 -4.16
C LEU A 172 -1.00 4.53 -4.81
N GLU A 173 -0.52 5.54 -4.09
CA GLU A 173 0.64 6.35 -4.46
C GLU A 173 1.77 6.09 -3.47
N VAL A 174 2.88 5.55 -3.96
CA VAL A 174 4.07 5.29 -3.14
C VAL A 174 5.21 6.15 -3.64
N VAL A 175 5.77 6.95 -2.73
CA VAL A 175 6.96 7.76 -2.97
C VAL A 175 8.14 7.08 -2.30
N ILE A 176 9.13 6.67 -3.08
CA ILE A 176 10.36 6.09 -2.56
C ILE A 176 11.40 7.20 -2.44
N GLU A 177 11.84 7.42 -1.21
CA GLU A 177 12.91 8.37 -0.95
C GLU A 177 14.20 7.88 -1.63
N PRO A 178 14.90 8.74 -2.38
CA PRO A 178 16.17 8.36 -2.97
C PRO A 178 17.16 8.03 -1.85
N GLU A 179 18.05 7.07 -2.12
CA GLU A 179 19.16 6.80 -1.18
C GLU A 179 19.95 8.09 -0.95
N PRO A 180 20.23 8.46 0.30
CA PRO A 180 20.97 9.67 0.60
C PRO A 180 22.34 9.56 -0.07
N GLU A 181 22.59 10.43 -1.04
CA GLU A 181 23.88 10.49 -1.73
C GLU A 181 24.92 11.03 -0.75
N MET A 182 25.55 10.14 0.03
CA MET A 182 26.63 10.50 0.98
C MET A 182 27.82 11.19 0.30
N ASN A 183 27.83 11.27 -1.03
CA ASN A 183 28.82 11.95 -1.86
C ASN A 183 28.55 13.46 -2.05
N TYR A 184 27.88 14.13 -1.11
CA TYR A 184 27.79 15.60 -1.10
C TYR A 184 29.16 16.30 -1.12
N LEU A 185 30.24 15.61 -0.72
CA LEU A 185 31.60 16.14 -0.72
C LEU A 185 32.31 16.04 -2.09
N GLY A 186 31.69 15.52 -3.14
CA GLY A 186 32.34 15.25 -4.44
C GLY A 186 33.23 16.39 -4.93
N ASP A 187 32.64 17.54 -5.22
CA ASP A 187 33.39 18.74 -5.66
C ASP A 187 34.15 19.42 -4.51
N LEU A 188 33.59 19.40 -3.30
CA LEU A 188 34.20 20.05 -2.13
C LEU A 188 35.55 19.43 -1.73
N ARG A 189 35.78 18.15 -2.03
CA ARG A 189 37.08 17.48 -1.82
C ARG A 189 38.20 18.16 -2.60
N ILE A 190 37.94 18.57 -3.84
CA ILE A 190 38.94 19.24 -4.68
C ILE A 190 39.35 20.57 -4.03
N TYR A 191 38.37 21.36 -3.58
CA TYR A 191 38.65 22.60 -2.85
C TYR A 191 39.43 22.36 -1.55
N GLY A 192 39.10 21.30 -0.81
CA GLY A 192 39.85 20.88 0.38
C GLY A 192 41.32 20.59 0.08
N TYR A 193 41.61 19.81 -0.97
CA TYR A 193 43.00 19.52 -1.39
C TYR A 193 43.75 20.77 -1.87
N VAL A 194 43.07 21.67 -2.59
CA VAL A 194 43.68 22.95 -3.04
C VAL A 194 44.03 23.81 -1.83
N LEU A 195 43.11 24.02 -0.89
CA LEU A 195 43.36 24.81 0.32
C LEU A 195 44.48 24.19 1.17
N PHE A 196 44.45 22.87 1.38
CA PHE A 196 45.52 22.14 2.05
C PHE A 196 46.88 22.38 1.39
N SER A 197 46.96 22.31 0.06
CA SER A 197 48.21 22.53 -0.68
C SER A 197 48.76 23.95 -0.49
N ILE A 198 47.89 24.96 -0.46
CA ILE A 198 48.28 26.36 -0.25
C ILE A 198 48.84 26.55 1.16
N VAL A 199 48.16 26.02 2.18
CA VAL A 199 48.61 26.10 3.57
C VAL A 199 49.94 25.34 3.75
N LEU A 200 50.08 24.17 3.12
CA LEU A 200 51.31 23.38 3.19
C LEU A 200 52.49 24.07 2.51
N LEU A 201 52.29 24.69 1.33
CA LEU A 201 53.32 25.49 0.67
C LEU A 201 53.69 26.74 1.48
N ALA A 202 52.71 27.44 2.03
CA ALA A 202 52.93 28.63 2.84
C ALA A 202 53.69 28.31 4.15
N THR A 203 53.32 27.24 4.85
CA THR A 203 54.01 26.77 6.06
C THR A 203 55.43 26.30 5.75
N PHE A 204 55.65 25.62 4.63
CA PHE A 204 56.98 25.23 4.17
C PHE A 204 57.85 26.45 3.83
N ALA A 205 57.31 27.42 3.08
CA ALA A 205 58.01 28.66 2.75
C ALA A 205 58.38 29.47 4.00
N CYS A 206 57.47 29.58 4.99
CA CYS A 206 57.75 30.21 6.27
C CYS A 206 58.81 29.45 7.07
N GLY A 207 58.74 28.12 7.11
CA GLY A 207 59.73 27.28 7.78
C GLY A 207 61.14 27.45 7.20
N VAL A 208 61.25 27.45 5.86
CA VAL A 208 62.51 27.72 5.15
C VAL A 208 63.01 29.14 5.45
N TRP A 209 62.12 30.14 5.45
CA TRP A 209 62.49 31.52 5.76
C TRP A 209 63.04 31.68 7.19
N VAL A 210 62.39 31.08 8.18
CA VAL A 210 62.86 31.05 9.58
C VAL A 210 64.23 30.38 9.67
N PHE A 211 64.44 29.28 8.95
CA PHE A 211 65.71 28.57 8.93
C PHE A 211 66.85 29.41 8.35
N VAL A 212 66.61 30.10 7.22
CA VAL A 212 67.60 30.99 6.58
C VAL A 212 67.90 32.21 7.45
N GLN A 213 66.86 32.81 8.06
CA GLN A 213 66.98 34.05 8.83
C GLN A 213 67.31 33.87 10.31
N ARG A 214 67.59 32.65 10.77
CA ARG A 214 67.89 32.31 12.19
C ARG A 214 69.01 33.13 12.84
N LYS A 215 69.88 33.78 12.05
CA LYS A 215 70.96 34.65 12.55
C LYS A 215 70.51 36.08 12.86
N LYS A 216 69.39 36.55 12.30
CA LYS A 216 68.87 37.89 12.57
C LYS A 216 68.38 38.00 14.00
N ARG A 217 68.65 39.15 14.65
CA ARG A 217 68.30 39.40 16.05
C ARG A 217 66.82 39.15 16.35
N VAL A 218 65.92 39.55 15.43
CA VAL A 218 64.47 39.39 15.56
C VAL A 218 64.08 37.91 15.70
N VAL A 219 64.56 37.05 14.79
CA VAL A 219 64.26 35.60 14.80
C VAL A 219 64.91 34.91 16.00
N ARG A 220 66.12 35.33 16.38
CA ARG A 220 66.84 34.77 17.53
C ARG A 220 66.11 35.04 18.86
N VAL A 221 65.50 36.22 19.01
CA VAL A 221 64.74 36.58 20.22
C VAL A 221 63.47 35.74 20.35
N MET A 222 62.80 35.44 19.23
CA MET A 222 61.56 34.65 19.23
C MET A 222 61.74 33.13 19.33
N GLN A 223 62.97 32.65 19.56
CA GLN A 223 63.30 31.22 19.67
C GLN A 223 62.91 30.42 18.40
N PRO A 224 63.83 30.18 17.45
CA PRO A 224 63.50 29.58 16.15
C PRO A 224 62.84 28.19 16.22
N LEU A 225 63.06 27.45 17.31
CA LEU A 225 62.43 26.15 17.56
C LEU A 225 60.91 26.28 17.77
N PHE A 226 60.47 27.35 18.45
CA PHE A 226 59.06 27.61 18.68
C PHE A 226 58.33 27.96 17.38
N LEU A 227 58.92 28.80 16.51
CA LEU A 227 58.34 29.08 15.19
C LEU A 227 58.26 27.83 14.30
N GLY A 228 59.25 26.94 14.37
CA GLY A 228 59.21 25.65 13.68
C GLY A 228 58.05 24.78 14.15
N LEU A 229 57.83 24.68 15.47
CA LEU A 229 56.70 23.96 16.06
C LEU A 229 55.35 24.52 15.62
N ILE A 230 55.21 25.85 15.53
CA ILE A 230 53.98 26.48 15.01
C ILE A 230 53.75 26.06 13.55
N CYS A 231 54.78 26.09 12.69
CA CYS A 231 54.63 25.69 11.29
C CYS A 231 54.20 24.22 11.16
N VAL A 232 54.77 23.33 11.98
CA VAL A 232 54.36 21.91 12.04
C VAL A 232 52.92 21.78 12.54
N GLY A 233 52.54 22.51 13.59
CA GLY A 233 51.18 22.50 14.13
C GLY A 233 50.14 22.95 13.11
N VAL A 234 50.43 24.01 12.34
CA VAL A 234 49.55 24.48 11.26
C VAL A 234 49.45 23.44 10.13
N ALA A 235 50.54 22.78 9.77
CA ALA A 235 50.51 21.73 8.75
C ALA A 235 49.67 20.52 9.18
N VAL A 236 49.77 20.09 10.45
CA VAL A 236 48.96 19.00 11.00
C VAL A 236 47.49 19.42 11.10
N MET A 237 47.21 20.63 11.61
CA MET A 237 45.83 21.15 11.70
C MET A 237 45.17 21.30 10.33
N SER A 238 45.95 21.59 9.28
CA SER A 238 45.42 21.67 7.93
C SER A 238 45.08 20.30 7.32
N SER A 239 45.59 19.21 7.90
CA SER A 239 45.37 17.83 7.40
C SER A 239 44.14 17.14 7.98
N SER A 240 43.53 17.72 9.01
CA SER A 240 42.28 17.26 9.63
C SER A 240 41.07 17.96 9.03
#